data_AF-X1I7V0-F1
#
_entry.id   AF-X1I7V0-F1
#
_cell.length_a   1.000
_cell.length_b   1.000
_cell.length_c   1.000
_cell.angle_alpha   90.00
_cell.angle_beta   90.00
_cell.angle_gamma   90.00
#
_symmetry.space_group_name_H-M   'P 1'
#
loop_
_entity.id
_entity.type
_entity.pdbx_description
1 polymer ?
#
loop_
_entity_poly.entity_id
_entity_poly.type
_entity_poly.pdbx_seq_one_letter_code
_entity_poly.pdbx_strand_id
1 'polypeptide(L)'
;EKVVLYLQDFGVQLSEIIGFSDSSFRYHIDNKKKYFEYIGQMLIKEMPGGIKADKAILAYCLKHDNALLVSQDLMREYYKYLPNRGWILDRRVAILIVDDEIYLIPMYDDINSQKPENTKNKKVNRKKSEVSNLDVLQIIEDTDKDLEFDFYD
;
A
#
# COMPACT_ATOMS: atom_id res chain seq x y z
N GLU A 1 -13.16 5.37 -9.82
CA GLU A 1 -13.27 6.22 -11.02
C GLU A 1 -12.73 7.62 -10.82
N LYS A 2 -13.37 8.48 -10.01
CA LYS A 2 -12.94 9.89 -9.88
C LYS A 2 -11.45 10.03 -9.57
N VAL A 3 -10.93 9.21 -8.66
CA VAL A 3 -9.49 9.13 -8.33
C VAL A 3 -8.63 8.74 -9.54
N VAL A 4 -9.08 7.79 -10.36
CA VAL A 4 -8.34 7.35 -11.56
C VAL A 4 -8.25 8.50 -12.56
N LEU A 5 -9.38 9.17 -12.83
CA LEU A 5 -9.41 10.33 -13.74
C LEU A 5 -8.50 11.46 -13.23
N TYR A 6 -8.60 11.78 -11.93
CA TYR A 6 -7.73 12.77 -11.30
C TYR A 6 -6.24 12.44 -11.47
N LEU A 7 -5.85 11.18 -11.28
CA LEU A 7 -4.46 10.75 -11.48
C LEU A 7 -4.02 10.82 -12.94
N GLN A 8 -4.91 10.51 -13.89
CA GLN A 8 -4.64 10.66 -15.32
C GLN A 8 -4.45 12.12 -15.72
N ASP A 9 -5.29 13.02 -15.19
CA ASP A 9 -5.16 14.46 -15.40
C ASP A 9 -3.86 15.02 -14.80
N PHE A 10 -3.37 14.39 -13.72
CA PHE A 10 -2.05 14.66 -13.14
C PHE A 10 -0.87 14.06 -13.94
N GLY A 11 -1.15 13.30 -15.00
CA GLY A 11 -0.15 12.72 -15.91
C GLY A 11 0.24 11.27 -15.61
N VAL A 12 -0.43 10.58 -14.67
CA VAL A 12 -0.18 9.16 -14.40
C VAL A 12 -0.82 8.32 -15.51
N GLN A 13 -0.05 7.42 -16.11
CA GLN A 13 -0.60 6.57 -17.17
C GLN A 13 -1.57 5.55 -16.57
N LEU A 14 -2.66 5.27 -17.28
CA LEU A 14 -3.67 4.31 -16.82
C LEU A 14 -3.08 2.92 -16.51
N SER A 15 -2.06 2.50 -17.28
CA SER A 15 -1.33 1.24 -17.08
C SER A 15 -0.48 1.20 -15.80
N GLU A 16 -0.21 2.35 -15.19
CA GLU A 16 0.54 2.48 -13.94
C GLU A 16 -0.38 2.56 -12.72
N ILE A 17 -1.70 2.61 -12.93
CA ILE A 17 -2.71 2.65 -11.88
C ILE A 17 -3.24 1.24 -11.64
N ILE A 18 -3.11 0.78 -10.41
CA ILE A 18 -3.61 -0.51 -9.97
C ILE A 18 -4.38 -0.38 -8.66
N GLY A 19 -5.63 -0.85 -8.67
CA GLY A 19 -6.46 -1.01 -7.49
C GLY A 19 -6.44 -2.45 -6.99
N PHE A 20 -6.54 -2.63 -5.69
CA PHE A 20 -6.75 -3.93 -5.05
C PHE A 20 -8.08 -3.88 -4.30
N SER A 21 -8.89 -4.93 -4.42
CA SER A 21 -10.17 -5.03 -3.72
C SER A 21 -10.35 -6.42 -3.12
N ASP A 22 -10.97 -6.50 -1.95
CA ASP A 22 -11.44 -7.79 -1.44
C ASP A 22 -12.59 -8.32 -2.29
N SER A 23 -12.68 -9.64 -2.47
CA SER A 23 -13.79 -10.28 -3.19
C SER A 23 -15.17 -9.94 -2.64
N SER A 24 -15.29 -9.62 -1.36
CA SER A 24 -16.55 -9.19 -0.72
C SER A 24 -16.99 -7.79 -1.17
N PHE A 25 -16.06 -6.95 -1.64
CA PHE A 25 -16.34 -5.57 -2.01
C PHE A 25 -17.39 -5.46 -3.12
N ARG A 26 -17.43 -6.43 -4.04
CA ARG A 26 -18.40 -6.49 -5.16
C ARG A 26 -19.88 -6.40 -4.73
N TYR A 27 -20.19 -6.77 -3.49
CA TYR A 27 -21.57 -6.75 -2.97
C TYR A 27 -22.00 -5.36 -2.48
N HIS A 28 -21.04 -4.47 -2.23
CA HIS A 28 -21.26 -3.13 -1.65
C HIS A 28 -21.12 -2.01 -2.69
N ILE A 29 -20.84 -2.34 -3.95
CA ILE A 29 -20.65 -1.37 -5.02
C ILE A 29 -21.97 -1.00 -5.67
N ASP A 30 -22.22 0.30 -5.80
CA ASP A 30 -23.42 0.83 -6.46
C ASP A 30 -23.45 0.50 -7.96
N ASN A 31 -22.34 0.74 -8.67
CA ASN A 31 -22.22 0.46 -10.10
C ASN A 31 -21.40 -0.81 -10.40
N LYS A 32 -22.05 -1.96 -10.21
CA LYS A 32 -21.43 -3.29 -10.42
C LYS A 32 -20.89 -3.49 -11.84
N LYS A 33 -21.63 -3.03 -12.85
CA LYS A 33 -21.23 -3.19 -14.27
C LYS A 33 -19.85 -2.56 -14.49
N LYS A 34 -19.68 -1.32 -14.04
CA LYS A 34 -18.43 -0.58 -14.17
C LYS A 34 -17.27 -1.18 -13.37
N TYR A 35 -17.57 -1.72 -12.18
CA TYR A 35 -16.56 -2.45 -11.41
C TYR A 35 -16.03 -3.68 -12.15
N PHE A 36 -16.91 -4.49 -12.74
CA PHE A 36 -16.48 -5.65 -13.54
C PHE A 36 -15.75 -5.25 -14.83
N GLU A 37 -16.12 -4.14 -15.46
CA GLU A 37 -15.34 -3.56 -16.56
C GLU A 37 -13.92 -3.21 -16.12
N TYR A 38 -13.73 -2.60 -14.94
CA TYR A 38 -12.41 -2.30 -14.38
C TYR A 38 -11.60 -3.53 -14.00
N ILE A 39 -12.25 -4.61 -13.55
CA ILE A 39 -11.58 -5.91 -13.37
C ILE A 39 -11.10 -6.43 -14.73
N GLY A 40 -11.96 -6.42 -15.75
CA GLY A 40 -11.60 -6.88 -17.10
C GLY A 40 -10.47 -6.08 -17.74
N GLN A 41 -10.34 -4.81 -17.38
CA GLN A 41 -9.26 -3.91 -17.81
C GLN A 41 -8.00 -4.00 -16.95
N MET A 42 -7.97 -4.88 -15.95
CA MET A 42 -6.88 -5.02 -14.97
C MET A 42 -6.60 -3.76 -14.13
N LEU A 43 -7.54 -2.82 -14.08
CA LEU A 43 -7.46 -1.65 -13.21
C LEU A 43 -7.76 -1.99 -11.76
N ILE A 44 -8.53 -3.04 -11.53
CA ILE A 44 -8.79 -3.59 -10.20
C ILE A 44 -8.39 -5.06 -10.22
N LYS A 45 -7.46 -5.43 -9.34
CA LYS A 45 -7.20 -6.82 -8.99
C LYS A 45 -8.05 -7.19 -7.79
N GLU A 46 -9.03 -8.03 -8.03
CA GLU A 46 -9.86 -8.60 -6.97
C GLU A 46 -9.10 -9.75 -6.30
N MET A 47 -9.01 -9.72 -4.97
CA MET A 47 -8.33 -10.74 -4.20
C MET A 47 -9.21 -11.99 -4.03
N PRO A 48 -8.62 -13.20 -4.12
CA PRO A 48 -9.34 -14.42 -3.81
C PRO A 48 -9.80 -14.43 -2.35
N GLY A 49 -10.77 -15.29 -2.05
CA GLY A 49 -11.25 -15.46 -0.67
C GLY A 49 -10.10 -15.82 0.28
N GLY A 50 -10.05 -15.17 1.45
CA GLY A 50 -9.02 -15.40 2.46
C GLY A 50 -7.79 -14.49 2.35
N ILE A 51 -7.55 -13.86 1.19
CA ILE A 51 -6.46 -12.88 1.03
C ILE A 51 -7.03 -11.47 1.16
N LYS A 52 -6.52 -10.72 2.14
CA LYS A 52 -6.87 -9.31 2.34
C LYS A 52 -6.21 -8.43 1.27
N ALA A 53 -6.97 -7.51 0.68
CA ALA A 53 -6.46 -6.51 -0.26
C ALA A 53 -5.30 -5.69 0.30
N ASP A 54 -5.34 -5.35 1.60
CA ASP A 54 -4.27 -4.60 2.27
C ASP A 54 -2.92 -5.32 2.24
N LYS A 55 -2.92 -6.66 2.40
CA LYS A 55 -1.68 -7.45 2.28
C LYS A 55 -1.13 -7.39 0.86
N ALA A 56 -2.01 -7.52 -0.14
CA ALA A 56 -1.61 -7.56 -1.53
C ALA A 56 -1.06 -6.22 -2.02
N ILE A 57 -1.70 -5.10 -1.67
CA ILE A 57 -1.21 -3.77 -2.04
C ILE A 57 0.15 -3.47 -1.37
N LEU A 58 0.33 -3.85 -0.09
CA LEU A 58 1.62 -3.69 0.59
C LEU A 58 2.70 -4.56 -0.05
N ALA A 59 2.42 -5.83 -0.34
CA ALA A 59 3.34 -6.72 -1.02
C ALA A 59 3.74 -6.18 -2.40
N TYR A 60 2.78 -5.62 -3.15
CA TYR A 60 3.06 -4.96 -4.42
C TYR A 60 3.99 -3.76 -4.23
N CYS A 61 3.68 -2.85 -3.31
CA CYS A 61 4.52 -1.70 -3.05
C CYS A 61 5.92 -2.06 -2.52
N LEU A 62 6.08 -3.18 -1.80
CA LEU A 62 7.38 -3.68 -1.35
C LEU A 62 8.22 -4.25 -2.50
N LYS A 63 7.58 -4.83 -3.53
CA LYS A 63 8.23 -5.36 -4.73
C LYS A 63 8.61 -4.28 -5.74
N HIS A 64 8.03 -3.08 -5.63
CA HIS A 64 8.17 -2.00 -6.60
C HIS A 64 8.64 -0.71 -5.93
N ASP A 65 9.94 -0.39 -6.04
CA ASP A 65 10.56 0.74 -5.34
C ASP A 65 9.96 2.11 -5.68
N ASN A 66 9.32 2.26 -6.84
CA ASN A 66 8.68 3.52 -7.25
C ASN A 66 7.16 3.53 -7.05
N ALA A 67 6.59 2.49 -6.43
CA ALA A 67 5.15 2.46 -6.15
C ALA A 67 4.79 3.38 -4.99
N LEU A 68 3.76 4.19 -5.20
CA LEU A 68 3.09 4.97 -4.17
C LEU A 68 1.81 4.27 -3.73
N LEU A 69 1.56 4.29 -2.44
CA LEU A 69 0.35 3.74 -1.85
C LEU A 69 -0.68 4.86 -1.74
N VAL A 70 -1.77 4.76 -2.47
CA VAL A 70 -2.87 5.72 -2.36
C VAL A 70 -3.95 5.14 -1.45
N SER A 71 -3.97 5.56 -0.18
CA SER A 71 -4.91 5.03 0.83
C SER A 71 -5.10 5.97 2.02
N GLN A 72 -6.30 5.94 2.61
CA GLN A 72 -6.58 6.59 3.89
C GLN A 72 -6.14 5.77 5.10
N ASP A 73 -6.03 4.44 4.96
CA ASP A 73 -5.63 3.58 6.06
C ASP A 73 -4.15 3.79 6.40
N LEU A 74 -3.85 3.84 7.69
CA LEU A 74 -2.50 3.89 8.23
C LEU A 74 -1.82 2.51 8.22
N MET A 75 -2.59 1.43 7.99
CA MET A 75 -2.12 0.05 7.89
C MET A 75 -1.26 -0.38 9.10
N ARG A 76 -1.65 0.10 10.29
CA ARG A 76 -0.89 -0.08 11.54
C ARG A 76 -0.66 -1.55 11.88
N GLU A 77 -1.61 -2.41 11.52
CA GLU A 77 -1.52 -3.87 11.76
C GLU A 77 -0.37 -4.53 11.00
N TYR A 78 0.13 -3.89 9.94
CA TYR A 78 1.18 -4.44 9.09
C TYR A 78 2.58 -3.90 9.42
N TYR A 79 2.75 -2.98 10.37
CA TYR A 79 4.04 -2.33 10.66
C TYR A 79 5.17 -3.30 11.03
N LYS A 80 4.83 -4.47 11.58
CA LYS A 80 5.81 -5.52 11.91
C LYS A 80 6.40 -6.21 10.68
N TYR A 81 5.76 -6.09 9.52
CA TYR A 81 6.19 -6.65 8.24
C TYR A 81 6.83 -5.60 7.33
N LEU A 82 6.99 -4.35 7.77
CA LEU A 82 7.57 -3.30 6.95
C LEU A 82 9.05 -3.09 7.30
N PRO A 83 9.89 -2.64 6.35
CA PRO A 83 11.31 -2.39 6.61
C PRO A 83 11.54 -1.44 7.80
N ASN A 84 10.67 -0.45 7.97
CA ASN A 84 10.59 0.42 9.14
C ASN A 84 9.22 1.12 9.19
N ARG A 85 8.90 1.79 10.30
CA ARG A 85 7.61 2.51 10.49
C ARG A 85 7.44 3.72 9.55
N GLY A 86 8.54 4.37 9.16
CA GLY A 86 8.53 5.50 8.24
C GLY A 86 8.26 5.09 6.78
N TRP A 87 8.56 3.84 6.41
CA TRP A 87 8.39 3.34 5.04
C TRP A 87 7.00 3.59 4.46
N ILE A 88 5.95 3.42 5.28
CA ILE A 88 4.59 3.70 4.84
C ILE A 88 4.29 5.20 4.75
N LEU A 89 4.86 6.02 5.64
CA LEU A 89 4.68 7.48 5.62
C LEU A 89 5.29 8.06 4.35
N ASP A 90 6.50 7.61 4.00
CA ASP A 90 7.25 8.09 2.84
C ASP A 90 6.58 7.73 1.50
N ARG A 91 5.75 6.68 1.48
CA ARG A 91 5.11 6.16 0.26
C ARG A 91 3.61 6.42 0.17
N ARG A 92 2.97 6.76 1.29
CA ARG A 92 1.52 6.88 1.33
C ARG A 92 1.08 8.28 0.95
N VAL A 93 0.14 8.33 0.02
CA VAL A 93 -0.61 9.51 -0.37
C VAL A 93 -2.05 9.32 0.11
N ALA A 94 -2.50 10.20 1.00
CA ALA A 94 -3.89 10.20 1.45
C ALA A 94 -4.78 10.90 0.42
N ILE A 95 -6.03 10.45 0.26
CA ILE A 95 -7.02 11.06 -0.65
C ILE A 95 -8.17 11.69 0.14
N LEU A 96 -8.31 13.02 0.10
CA LEU A 96 -9.50 13.68 0.63
C LEU A 96 -10.47 13.98 -0.52
N ILE A 97 -11.77 13.71 -0.32
CA ILE A 97 -12.83 14.01 -1.29
C ILE A 97 -13.79 15.01 -0.63
N VAL A 98 -13.92 16.22 -1.19
CA VAL A 98 -14.80 17.29 -0.69
C VAL A 98 -15.58 17.87 -1.85
N ASP A 99 -16.92 17.86 -1.78
CA ASP A 99 -17.80 18.49 -2.79
C ASP A 99 -17.40 18.18 -4.25
N ASP A 100 -17.14 16.90 -4.52
CA ASP A 100 -16.66 16.33 -5.80
C ASP A 100 -15.20 16.60 -6.19
N GLU A 101 -14.47 17.41 -5.43
CA GLU A 101 -13.05 17.63 -5.62
C GLU A 101 -12.21 16.56 -4.93
N ILE A 102 -11.05 16.26 -5.52
CA ILE A 102 -10.08 15.29 -5.00
C ILE A 102 -8.80 16.04 -4.62
N TYR A 103 -8.33 15.78 -3.40
CA TYR A 103 -7.08 16.30 -2.88
C TYR A 103 -6.15 15.14 -2.53
N LEU A 104 -4.93 15.18 -3.07
CA LEU A 104 -3.87 14.25 -2.72
C LEU A 104 -2.95 14.89 -1.68
N ILE A 105 -2.83 14.25 -0.52
CA ILE A 105 -2.04 14.73 0.60
C ILE A 105 -0.87 13.76 0.78
N PRO A 106 0.32 14.07 0.27
CA PRO A 106 1.50 13.24 0.54
C PRO A 106 1.85 13.32 2.02
N MET A 107 2.22 12.19 2.61
CA MET A 107 2.46 12.07 4.06
C MET A 107 3.94 12.22 4.44
N TYR A 108 4.75 12.85 3.58
CA TYR A 108 6.17 13.06 3.85
C TYR A 108 6.37 13.65 5.24
N ASP A 109 7.17 12.98 6.09
CA ASP A 109 7.63 13.57 7.33
C ASP A 109 8.54 14.75 6.94
N ASP A 110 8.10 15.97 7.22
CA ASP A 110 8.98 17.14 7.22
C ASP A 110 10.02 16.95 8.34
N ILE A 111 11.11 16.24 8.04
CA ILE A 111 12.26 16.09 8.94
C ILE A 111 12.94 17.46 9.21
N ASN A 112 12.51 18.54 8.54
CA ASN A 112 12.93 19.92 8.84
C ASN A 112 11.92 20.77 9.63
N SER A 113 10.80 20.20 10.08
CA SER A 113 9.93 20.86 11.06
C SER A 113 10.52 20.77 12.47
N GLN A 114 11.55 21.60 12.69
CA GLN A 114 12.12 22.05 13.97
C GLN A 114 11.83 21.17 15.21
N LYS A 115 12.71 20.20 15.49
CA LYS A 115 12.92 19.74 16.88
C LYS A 115 14.15 20.46 17.44
N PRO A 116 14.04 21.21 18.55
CA PRO A 116 15.21 21.75 19.21
C PRO A 116 16.08 20.59 19.71
N GLU A 117 17.37 20.66 19.38
CA GLU A 117 18.38 19.76 19.91
C GLU A 117 18.28 19.72 21.43
N ASN A 118 17.97 18.55 21.98
CA ASN A 118 18.33 18.25 23.35
C ASN A 118 18.98 16.87 23.38
N THR A 119 20.29 16.93 23.19
CA THR A 119 21.27 15.86 23.27
C THR A 119 21.26 15.22 24.66
N LYS A 120 20.75 14.00 24.80
CA LYS A 120 21.23 13.07 25.83
C LYS A 120 21.43 11.67 25.25
N ASN A 121 22.70 11.39 25.04
CA ASN A 121 23.31 10.11 24.68
C ASN A 121 22.72 8.92 25.46
N LYS A 122 22.25 7.90 24.73
CA LYS A 122 22.37 6.50 25.15
C LYS A 122 22.74 5.66 23.92
N LYS A 123 24.02 5.29 23.83
CA LYS A 123 24.51 4.25 22.91
C LYS A 123 23.80 2.94 23.25
N VAL A 124 22.86 2.52 22.41
CA VAL A 124 22.44 1.12 22.32
C VAL A 124 22.97 0.59 21.00
N ASN A 125 24.05 -0.16 21.12
CA ASN A 125 24.70 -0.87 20.02
C ASN A 125 23.81 -2.06 19.63
N ARG A 126 22.79 -1.84 18.82
CA ARG A 126 22.07 -2.91 18.11
C ARG A 126 22.60 -2.94 16.69
N LYS A 127 23.38 -3.98 16.37
CA LYS A 127 23.67 -4.38 15.00
C LYS A 127 22.34 -4.46 14.25
N LYS A 128 22.12 -3.52 13.34
CA LYS A 128 20.98 -3.47 12.44
C LYS A 128 21.25 -4.56 11.41
N SER A 129 20.69 -5.76 11.60
CA SER A 129 20.61 -6.72 10.51
C SER A 129 19.67 -6.11 9.48
N GLU A 130 20.23 -5.71 8.34
CA GLU A 130 19.48 -5.26 7.18
C GLU A 130 18.69 -6.47 6.65
N VAL A 131 17.46 -6.61 7.14
CA VAL A 131 16.49 -7.55 6.60
C VAL A 131 16.21 -7.07 5.18
N SER A 132 16.61 -7.85 4.18
CA SER A 132 16.42 -7.52 2.78
C SER A 132 14.94 -7.57 2.43
N ASN A 133 14.52 -6.90 1.36
CA ASN A 133 13.12 -6.96 0.88
C ASN A 133 12.69 -8.41 0.60
N LEU A 134 13.63 -9.29 0.21
CA LEU A 134 13.43 -10.72 0.07
C LEU A 134 13.12 -11.41 1.40
N ASP A 135 13.81 -11.05 2.48
CA ASP A 135 13.56 -11.62 3.81
C ASP A 135 12.18 -11.20 4.35
N VAL A 136 11.71 -9.98 4.04
CA VAL A 136 10.36 -9.54 4.39
C VAL A 136 9.29 -10.32 3.62
N LEU A 137 9.50 -10.54 2.31
CA LEU A 137 8.60 -11.35 1.49
C LEU A 137 8.57 -12.80 1.96
N GLN A 138 9.74 -13.38 2.27
CA GLN A 138 9.86 -14.71 2.84
C GLN A 138 9.15 -14.81 4.18
N ILE A 139 9.22 -13.79 5.05
CA ILE A 139 8.48 -13.76 6.32
C ILE A 139 6.98 -13.68 6.09
N ILE A 140 6.50 -12.90 5.11
CA ILE A 140 5.07 -12.83 4.77
C ILE A 140 4.58 -14.20 4.24
N GLU A 141 5.35 -14.83 3.35
CA GLU A 141 5.09 -16.18 2.82
C GLU A 141 5.21 -17.27 3.90
N ASP A 142 6.17 -17.16 4.82
CA ASP A 142 6.40 -18.12 5.91
C ASP A 142 5.39 -17.94 7.06
N THR A 143 4.80 -16.76 7.24
CA THR A 143 3.68 -16.60 8.19
C THR A 143 2.38 -17.19 7.62
N ASP A 144 2.30 -17.36 6.29
CA ASP A 144 1.22 -18.08 5.60
C ASP A 144 1.50 -19.60 5.50
N LYS A 145 2.65 -20.12 5.99
CA LYS A 145 2.97 -21.57 5.97
C LYS A 145 2.13 -22.46 6.89
N ASP A 146 1.13 -21.92 7.58
CA ASP A 146 0.08 -22.79 8.12
C ASP A 146 -0.92 -23.24 7.03
N LEU A 147 -1.00 -22.63 5.83
CA LEU A 147 -1.78 -23.17 4.70
C LEU A 147 -1.27 -22.71 3.31
N GLU A 148 -0.73 -23.69 2.56
CA GLU A 148 -0.77 -23.85 1.09
C GLU A 148 -0.20 -22.73 0.19
N PHE A 149 1.05 -22.89 -0.22
CA PHE A 149 1.56 -22.42 -1.51
C PHE A 149 2.28 -23.58 -2.22
N ASP A 150 1.48 -24.52 -2.73
CA ASP A 150 1.90 -25.51 -3.72
C ASP A 150 0.95 -25.43 -4.92
N PHE A 151 0.78 -24.25 -5.51
CA PHE A 151 0.27 -24.15 -6.87
C PHE A 151 0.92 -22.97 -7.59
N TYR A 152 1.58 -23.29 -8.70
CA TYR A 152 1.59 -22.62 -10.00
C TYR A 152 2.99 -22.62 -10.64
N ASP A 153 3.32 -23.75 -11.27
CA ASP A 153 3.82 -23.77 -12.66
C ASP A 153 2.65 -23.52 -13.62
#